data_AF-G9AH83-F1
#
_entry.id   AF-G9AH83-F1
#
_cell.length_a   1.000
_cell.length_b   1.000
_cell.length_c   1.000
_cell.angle_alpha   90.00
_cell.angle_beta   90.00
_cell.angle_gamma   90.00
#
_symmetry.space_group_name_H-M   'P 1'
#
loop_
_entity.id
_entity.type
_entity.pdbx_description
1 polymer ?
#
loop_
_entity_poly.entity_id
_entity_poly.type
_entity_poly.pdbx_seq_one_letter_code
_entity_poly.pdbx_strand_id
1 'polypeptide(L)'
;MQARSVIEIAESGGRLPTELIVVGYWASQAGVVVFVLNGVAPQAINLVLDPIVTTLPLSIPGVLYVSINDKARVCEAVRCADEIYAATRTFRRLTALYGIAPRLVRPVVTAIPSLESRTLLSEKDARAPKLARPHIVMPFPAMNRVRWGATDTTTKHPAKAAV
;
A
#
# COMPACT_ATOMS: atom_id res chain seq x y z
N MET A 1 -5.12 -5.78 -12.82
CA MET A 1 -4.55 -5.09 -11.64
C MET A 1 -5.66 -4.95 -10.61
N GLN A 2 -5.46 -5.31 -9.33
CA GLN A 2 -6.47 -5.01 -8.29
C GLN A 2 -6.20 -3.62 -7.73
N ALA A 3 -7.15 -2.69 -7.90
CA ALA A 3 -7.06 -1.34 -7.34
C ALA A 3 -7.93 -1.28 -6.09
N ARG A 4 -7.40 -0.75 -4.99
CA ARG A 4 -8.24 -0.51 -3.81
C ARG A 4 -9.20 0.64 -4.06
N SER A 5 -8.67 1.74 -4.59
CA SER A 5 -9.47 2.91 -4.93
C SER A 5 -9.08 3.47 -6.28
N VAL A 6 -10.07 3.87 -7.06
CA VAL A 6 -9.90 4.68 -8.27
C VAL A 6 -10.47 6.06 -7.99
N ILE A 7 -9.64 7.09 -8.15
CA ILE A 7 -9.99 8.47 -7.85
C ILE A 7 -9.74 9.31 -9.09
N GLU A 8 -10.77 9.97 -9.59
CA GLU A 8 -10.60 11.00 -10.62
C GLU A 8 -9.96 12.25 -10.02
N ILE A 9 -8.87 12.69 -10.64
CA ILE A 9 -8.22 13.97 -10.34
C ILE A 9 -8.48 14.91 -11.52
N ALA A 10 -9.23 15.97 -11.25
CA ALA A 10 -9.56 17.02 -12.20
C ALA A 10 -9.37 18.38 -11.53
N GLU A 11 -8.94 19.38 -12.30
CA GLU A 11 -8.90 20.75 -11.83
C GLU A 11 -10.32 21.33 -11.67
N SER A 12 -10.49 22.18 -10.67
CA SER A 12 -11.69 22.99 -10.48
C SER A 12 -11.27 24.44 -10.29
N GLY A 13 -11.75 25.32 -11.18
CA GLY A 13 -11.36 26.74 -11.14
C GLY A 13 -9.86 26.98 -11.29
N GLY A 14 -9.16 26.14 -12.07
CA GLY A 14 -7.70 26.23 -12.26
C GLY A 14 -6.87 25.78 -11.05
N ARG A 15 -7.48 25.08 -10.08
CA ARG A 15 -6.81 24.57 -8.89
C ARG A 15 -6.88 23.04 -8.86
N LEU A 16 -5.75 22.43 -8.49
CA LEU A 16 -5.69 21.00 -8.19
C LEU A 16 -6.30 20.70 -6.82
N PRO A 17 -6.94 19.53 -6.66
CA PRO A 17 -7.46 19.08 -5.38
C PRO A 17 -6.32 18.50 -4.51
N THR A 18 -5.42 19.36 -4.04
CA THR A 18 -4.21 18.99 -3.30
C THR A 18 -4.47 18.04 -2.13
N GLU A 19 -5.49 18.33 -1.31
CA GLU A 19 -5.85 17.50 -0.16
C GLU A 19 -6.26 16.08 -0.57
N LEU A 20 -7.06 15.94 -1.63
CA LEU A 20 -7.46 14.64 -2.17
C LEU A 20 -6.26 13.84 -2.69
N ILE A 21 -5.31 14.52 -3.35
CA ILE A 21 -4.08 13.90 -3.85
C ILE A 21 -3.25 13.34 -2.69
N VAL A 22 -3.06 14.14 -1.64
CA VAL A 22 -2.30 13.75 -0.44
C VAL A 22 -2.97 12.58 0.28
N VAL A 23 -4.27 12.68 0.55
CA VAL A 23 -5.03 11.64 1.25
C VAL A 23 -5.08 10.35 0.41
N GLY A 24 -5.21 10.46 -0.91
CA GLY A 24 -5.11 9.33 -1.83
C GLY A 24 -3.75 8.63 -1.77
N TYR A 25 -2.66 9.40 -1.68
CA TYR A 25 -1.32 8.85 -1.51
C TYR A 25 -1.15 8.17 -0.15
N TRP A 26 -1.63 8.77 0.95
CA TRP A 26 -1.60 8.13 2.27
C TRP A 26 -2.43 6.85 2.34
N ALA A 27 -3.60 6.83 1.69
CA ALA A 27 -4.44 5.64 1.59
C ALA A 27 -3.75 4.50 0.83
N SER A 28 -2.74 4.80 -0.01
CA SER A 28 -2.01 3.79 -0.74
C SER A 28 -1.20 2.82 0.14
N GLN A 29 -0.97 3.18 1.41
CA GLN A 29 -0.41 2.27 2.43
C GLN A 29 -1.21 0.97 2.57
N ALA A 30 -2.52 1.03 2.32
CA ALA A 30 -3.42 -0.10 2.49
C ALA A 30 -3.75 -0.84 1.17
N GLY A 31 -3.19 -0.41 0.03
CA GLY A 31 -3.42 -1.00 -1.29
C GLY A 31 -3.22 0.00 -2.42
N VAL A 32 -3.08 -0.49 -3.66
CA VAL A 32 -2.86 0.38 -4.83
C VAL A 32 -4.01 1.37 -5.02
N VAL A 33 -3.70 2.66 -5.14
CA VAL A 33 -4.65 3.71 -5.49
C VAL A 33 -4.36 4.20 -6.92
N VAL A 34 -5.39 4.28 -7.75
CA VAL A 34 -5.26 4.77 -9.13
C VAL A 34 -5.80 6.18 -9.22
N PHE A 35 -4.97 7.12 -9.64
CA PHE A 35 -5.40 8.46 -10.03
C PHE A 35 -5.70 8.50 -11.53
N VAL A 36 -6.97 8.70 -11.86
CA VAL A 36 -7.39 8.96 -13.23
C VAL A 36 -7.27 10.46 -13.49
N LEU A 37 -6.27 10.84 -14.29
CA LEU A 37 -5.93 12.23 -14.57
C LEU A 37 -6.82 12.76 -15.70
N ASN A 38 -7.69 13.72 -15.37
CA ASN A 38 -8.59 14.37 -16.31
C ASN A 38 -8.18 15.82 -16.53
N GLY A 39 -7.44 16.06 -17.62
CA GLY A 39 -6.87 17.38 -17.91
C GLY A 39 -5.71 17.78 -16.99
N VAL A 40 -5.19 16.85 -16.18
CA VAL A 40 -4.10 17.10 -15.23
C VAL A 40 -2.81 16.43 -15.71
N ALA A 41 -1.72 17.18 -15.70
CA ALA A 41 -0.40 16.66 -16.00
C ALA A 41 0.16 15.85 -14.81
N PRO A 42 0.77 14.66 -15.04
CA PRO A 42 1.44 13.89 -13.99
C PRO A 42 2.42 14.70 -13.14
N GLN A 43 3.15 15.62 -13.76
CA GLN A 43 4.14 16.48 -13.10
C GLN A 43 3.50 17.37 -12.05
N ALA A 44 2.27 17.84 -12.29
CA ALA A 44 1.56 18.68 -11.33
C ALA A 44 1.11 17.89 -10.10
N ILE A 45 0.83 16.59 -10.25
CA ILE A 45 0.61 15.68 -9.12
C ILE A 45 1.91 15.46 -8.35
N ASN A 46 3.03 15.23 -9.04
CA ASN A 46 4.32 15.05 -8.39
C ASN A 46 4.70 16.25 -7.54
N LEU A 47 4.51 17.48 -8.02
CA LEU A 47 4.77 18.68 -7.21
C LEU A 47 3.98 18.72 -5.90
N VAL A 48 2.76 18.16 -5.88
CA VAL A 48 1.97 18.00 -4.65
C VAL A 48 2.55 16.92 -3.73
N LEU A 49 3.05 15.82 -4.32
CA LEU A 49 3.50 14.64 -3.58
C LEU A 49 4.98 14.68 -3.17
N ASP A 50 5.85 15.42 -3.86
CA ASP A 50 7.30 15.47 -3.61
C ASP A 50 7.63 15.77 -2.12
N PRO A 51 6.94 16.69 -1.42
CA PRO A 51 7.21 16.93 0.00
C PRO A 51 6.79 15.79 0.94
N ILE A 52 5.96 14.85 0.45
CA ILE A 52 5.25 13.84 1.27
C ILE A 52 5.72 12.42 0.93
N VAL A 53 6.24 12.19 -0.27
CA VAL A 53 6.76 10.86 -0.68
C VAL A 53 7.83 10.35 0.30
N THR A 54 8.62 11.26 0.88
CA THR A 54 9.66 10.91 1.85
C THR A 54 9.14 10.60 3.25
N THR A 55 7.85 10.87 3.53
CA THR A 55 7.25 10.66 4.86
C THR A 55 6.67 9.27 5.04
N LEU A 56 6.55 8.47 3.98
CA LEU A 56 6.02 7.11 4.02
C LEU A 56 7.09 6.05 3.71
N PRO A 57 6.93 4.81 4.21
CA PRO A 57 7.85 3.73 3.87
C PRO A 57 7.87 3.44 2.36
N LEU A 58 9.04 3.08 1.83
CA LEU A 58 9.19 2.68 0.42
C LEU A 58 8.45 1.37 0.07
N SER A 59 7.94 0.64 1.06
CA SER A 59 7.19 -0.61 0.89
C SER A 59 5.72 -0.40 0.53
N ILE A 60 5.22 0.83 0.53
CA ILE A 60 3.82 1.09 0.18
C ILE A 60 3.60 0.81 -1.32
N PRO A 61 2.42 0.27 -1.71
CA PRO A 61 2.05 0.10 -3.11
C PRO A 61 2.10 1.40 -3.94
N GLY A 62 1.81 2.54 -3.31
CA GLY A 62 1.83 3.84 -3.96
C GLY A 62 0.63 4.11 -4.87
N VAL A 63 0.76 5.16 -5.67
CA VAL A 63 -0.28 5.63 -6.58
C VAL A 63 0.10 5.37 -8.03
N LEU A 64 -0.86 4.99 -8.85
CA LEU A 64 -0.69 4.83 -10.29
C LEU A 64 -1.42 5.93 -11.04
N TYR A 65 -0.72 6.59 -11.95
CA TYR A 65 -1.32 7.61 -12.80
C TYR A 65 -1.83 6.99 -14.10
N VAL A 66 -3.10 7.22 -14.40
CA VAL A 66 -3.72 6.79 -15.64
C VAL A 66 -4.36 8.00 -16.28
N SER A 67 -3.98 8.31 -17.52
CA SER A 67 -4.68 9.35 -18.29
C SER A 67 -6.12 8.94 -18.54
N ILE A 68 -7.09 9.85 -18.39
CA ILE A 68 -8.49 9.57 -18.75
C ILE A 68 -8.65 9.15 -20.23
N ASN A 69 -7.69 9.51 -21.08
CA ASN A 69 -7.67 9.15 -22.49
C ASN A 69 -7.19 7.72 -22.74
N ASP A 70 -6.50 7.09 -21.79
CA ASP A 70 -6.12 5.68 -21.85
C ASP A 70 -7.31 4.81 -21.42
N LYS A 71 -8.27 4.65 -22.35
CA LYS A 71 -9.52 3.94 -22.10
C LYS A 71 -9.31 2.52 -21.60
N ALA A 72 -8.30 1.82 -22.10
CA ALA A 72 -8.01 0.44 -21.73
C ALA A 72 -7.59 0.36 -20.26
N ARG A 73 -6.63 1.18 -19.84
CA ARG A 73 -6.18 1.21 -18.45
C ARG A 73 -7.23 1.75 -17.50
N VAL A 74 -8.00 2.76 -17.91
CA VAL A 74 -9.13 3.25 -17.09
C VAL A 74 -10.16 2.14 -16.90
N CYS A 75 -10.54 1.43 -17.96
CA CYS A 75 -11.50 0.32 -17.90
C CYS A 75 -11.01 -0.80 -16.97
N GLU A 76 -9.74 -1.19 -17.06
CA GLU A 76 -9.14 -2.17 -16.16
C GLU A 76 -9.22 -1.68 -14.71
N ALA A 77 -8.75 -0.47 -14.45
CA ALA A 77 -8.71 0.10 -13.11
C ALA A 77 -10.11 0.15 -12.48
N VAL A 78 -11.12 0.65 -13.20
CA VAL A 78 -12.48 0.78 -12.65
C VAL A 78 -13.18 -0.55 -12.42
N ARG A 79 -12.87 -1.58 -13.22
CA ARG A 79 -13.49 -2.92 -13.06
C ARG A 79 -12.90 -3.70 -11.90
N CYS A 80 -11.67 -3.41 -11.54
CA CYS A 80 -10.96 -4.07 -10.44
C CYS A 80 -10.87 -3.20 -9.19
N ALA A 81 -11.66 -2.11 -9.12
CA ALA A 81 -11.68 -1.17 -8.01
C ALA A 81 -12.66 -1.61 -6.92
N ASP A 82 -12.25 -1.56 -5.65
CA ASP A 82 -13.20 -1.71 -4.54
C ASP A 82 -14.04 -0.42 -4.38
N GLU A 83 -13.43 0.74 -4.60
CA GLU A 83 -14.09 2.05 -4.52
C GLU A 83 -13.76 2.94 -5.71
N ILE A 84 -14.77 3.69 -6.19
CA ILE A 84 -14.62 4.60 -7.33
C ILE A 84 -15.15 5.99 -6.95
N TYR A 85 -14.31 7.00 -7.11
CA TYR A 85 -14.63 8.40 -6.83
C TYR A 85 -14.50 9.24 -8.09
N ALA A 86 -15.57 9.96 -8.45
CA ALA A 86 -15.67 10.76 -9.67
C ALA A 86 -15.95 12.25 -9.36
N ALA A 87 -15.15 13.11 -9.96
CA ALA A 87 -15.26 14.56 -9.93
C ALA A 87 -16.18 15.09 -11.04
N THR A 88 -16.09 14.51 -12.25
CA THR A 88 -16.76 15.03 -13.43
C THR A 88 -17.87 14.11 -13.94
N ARG A 89 -18.81 14.69 -14.70
CA ARG A 89 -19.82 13.91 -15.43
C ARG A 89 -19.18 13.04 -16.52
N THR A 90 -18.06 13.49 -17.10
CA THR A 90 -17.35 12.77 -18.15
C THR A 90 -16.87 11.41 -17.65
N PHE A 91 -16.18 11.39 -16.51
CA PHE A 91 -15.69 10.14 -15.94
C PHE A 91 -16.82 9.22 -15.48
N ARG A 92 -17.90 9.76 -14.90
CA ARG A 92 -19.10 8.98 -14.53
C ARG A 92 -19.74 8.27 -15.73
N ARG A 93 -19.81 8.94 -16.88
CA ARG A 93 -20.32 8.34 -18.12
C ARG A 93 -19.38 7.24 -18.61
N LEU A 94 -18.08 7.48 -18.55
CA LEU A 94 -17.04 6.50 -18.87
C LEU A 94 -17.17 5.23 -18.01
N THR A 95 -17.30 5.36 -16.70
CA THR A 95 -17.50 4.21 -15.80
C THR A 95 -18.78 3.44 -16.12
N ALA A 96 -19.87 4.13 -16.47
CA ALA A 96 -21.12 3.48 -16.87
C ALA A 96 -20.97 2.67 -18.17
N LEU A 97 -20.23 3.21 -19.16
CA LEU A 97 -19.90 2.50 -20.41
C LEU A 97 -19.06 1.24 -20.15
N TYR A 98 -18.28 1.22 -19.07
CA TYR A 98 -17.49 0.06 -18.67
C TYR A 98 -18.28 -0.99 -17.86
N GLY A 99 -19.57 -0.75 -17.61
CA GLY A 99 -20.47 -1.66 -16.91
C GLY A 99 -20.57 -1.41 -15.40
N ILE A 100 -20.03 -0.30 -14.89
CA ILE A 100 -20.12 0.04 -13.47
C ILE A 100 -21.47 0.69 -13.20
N ALA A 101 -22.23 0.13 -12.24
CA ALA A 101 -23.51 0.70 -11.83
C ALA A 101 -23.31 2.12 -11.25
N PRO A 102 -24.09 3.14 -11.67
CA PRO A 102 -23.89 4.53 -11.22
C PRO A 102 -23.87 4.72 -9.71
N ARG A 103 -24.63 3.91 -8.96
CA ARG A 103 -24.68 3.93 -7.49
C ARG A 103 -23.36 3.55 -6.80
N LEU A 104 -22.46 2.86 -7.52
CA LEU A 104 -21.15 2.46 -7.02
C LEU A 104 -20.09 3.55 -7.23
N VAL A 105 -20.42 4.60 -8.00
CA VAL A 105 -19.51 5.71 -8.29
C VAL A 105 -19.85 6.91 -7.41
N ARG A 106 -19.03 7.11 -6.38
CA ARG A 106 -19.21 8.18 -5.38
C ARG A 106 -18.63 9.51 -5.86
N PRO A 107 -19.10 10.65 -5.35
CA PRO A 107 -18.45 11.94 -5.62
C PRO A 107 -17.13 12.08 -4.86
N VAL A 108 -16.14 12.73 -5.47
CA VAL A 108 -14.81 12.97 -4.84
C VAL A 108 -14.88 13.72 -3.52
N VAL A 109 -15.91 14.55 -3.30
CA VAL A 109 -16.13 15.24 -2.01
C VAL A 109 -16.36 14.27 -0.83
N THR A 110 -16.72 13.02 -1.11
CA THR A 110 -16.87 11.96 -0.10
C THR A 110 -15.62 11.08 0.03
N ALA A 111 -14.60 11.30 -0.80
CA ALA A 111 -13.40 10.46 -0.82
C ALA A 111 -12.54 10.68 0.42
N ILE A 112 -12.24 11.93 0.77
CA ILE A 112 -11.36 12.28 1.91
C ILE A 112 -11.80 11.57 3.21
N PRO A 113 -13.03 11.74 3.71
CA PRO A 113 -13.43 11.10 4.97
C PRO A 113 -13.43 9.55 4.88
N SER A 114 -13.71 8.99 3.70
CA SER A 114 -13.69 7.54 3.48
C SER A 114 -12.26 6.97 3.50
N LEU A 115 -11.32 7.68 2.89
CA LEU A 115 -9.91 7.29 2.81
C LEU A 115 -9.22 7.44 4.19
N GLU A 116 -9.44 8.56 4.88
CA GLU A 116 -8.87 8.82 6.21
C GLU A 116 -9.31 7.78 7.25
N SER A 117 -10.61 7.50 7.30
CA SER A 117 -11.18 6.50 8.23
C SER A 117 -10.49 5.14 8.09
N ARG A 118 -10.05 4.79 6.87
CA ARG A 118 -9.40 3.51 6.59
C ARG A 118 -7.89 3.54 6.81
N THR A 119 -7.21 4.67 6.57
CA THR A 119 -5.80 4.82 6.93
C THR A 119 -5.61 4.64 8.43
N LEU A 120 -6.50 5.22 9.25
CA LEU A 120 -6.50 5.06 10.71
C LEU A 120 -6.76 3.61 11.16
N LEU A 121 -7.60 2.87 10.45
CA LEU A 121 -7.81 1.44 10.71
C LEU A 121 -6.58 0.61 10.35
N SER A 122 -5.94 0.92 9.22
CA SER A 122 -4.70 0.26 8.80
C SER A 122 -3.55 0.49 9.79
N GLU A 123 -3.43 1.67 10.39
CA GLU A 123 -2.45 1.94 11.45
C GLU A 123 -2.73 1.14 12.73
N LYS A 124 -4.00 0.97 13.10
CA LYS A 124 -4.40 0.12 14.23
C LYS A 124 -4.04 -1.35 14.00
N ASP A 125 -4.26 -1.84 12.79
CA ASP A 125 -3.90 -3.21 12.39
C ASP A 125 -2.38 -3.39 12.32
N ALA A 126 -1.63 -2.39 11.85
CA ALA A 126 -0.17 -2.41 11.84
C ALA A 126 0.45 -2.36 13.24
N ARG A 127 -0.21 -1.70 14.21
CA ARG A 127 0.20 -1.71 15.63
C ARG A 127 -0.17 -2.97 16.39
N ALA A 128 -0.97 -3.86 15.83
CA ALA A 128 -1.17 -5.19 16.37
C ALA A 128 -0.21 -6.15 15.64
N PRO A 129 1.01 -6.41 16.16
CA PRO A 129 1.66 -7.64 15.78
C PRO A 129 0.67 -8.75 16.14
N LYS A 130 0.26 -9.55 15.15
CA LYS A 130 -0.18 -10.91 15.42
C LYS A 130 0.96 -11.52 16.23
N LEU A 131 0.76 -11.59 17.55
CA LEU A 131 1.50 -12.48 18.41
C LEU A 131 1.38 -13.85 17.74
N ALA A 132 2.42 -14.22 17.02
CA ALA A 132 2.63 -15.60 16.64
C ALA A 132 2.49 -16.36 17.96
N ARG A 133 1.42 -17.14 18.09
CA ARG A 133 1.26 -18.06 19.20
C ARG A 133 2.58 -18.82 19.27
N PRO A 134 3.33 -18.79 20.38
CA PRO A 134 4.49 -19.65 20.47
C PRO A 134 3.97 -21.07 20.26
N HIS A 135 4.49 -21.74 19.23
CA HIS A 135 4.30 -23.17 19.09
C HIS A 135 4.91 -23.80 20.34
N ILE A 136 4.05 -24.14 21.30
CA ILE A 136 4.39 -25.01 22.41
C ILE A 136 4.70 -26.36 21.76
N VAL A 137 5.98 -26.60 21.51
CA VAL A 137 6.48 -27.94 21.22
C VAL A 137 6.37 -28.71 22.54
N MET A 138 5.37 -29.58 22.62
CA MET A 138 5.25 -30.52 23.72
C MET A 138 6.49 -31.44 23.74
N PRO A 139 7.13 -31.69 24.89
CA PRO A 139 8.22 -32.63 24.97
C PRO A 139 7.68 -34.07 24.87
N PHE A 140 8.11 -34.80 23.85
CA PHE A 140 7.94 -36.25 23.79
C PHE A 140 8.79 -36.91 24.87
N PRO A 141 8.28 -37.89 25.65
CA PRO A 141 9.08 -38.64 26.59
C PRO A 141 9.77 -39.78 25.84
N ALA A 142 11.11 -39.80 25.84
CA ALA A 142 11.87 -40.98 25.44
C ALA A 142 12.93 -41.29 26.50
N MET A 143 12.76 -42.46 27.12
CA MET A 143 13.59 -43.02 28.17
C MET A 143 15.03 -43.31 27.72
N ASN A 144 15.96 -42.99 28.62
CA ASN A 144 17.15 -43.72 29.06
C ASN A 144 18.24 -44.21 28.08
N ARG A 145 19.45 -43.71 28.42
CA ARG A 145 20.78 -44.36 28.53
C ARG A 145 21.40 -44.93 27.26
N VAL A 146 22.58 -44.41 26.89
CA VAL A 146 23.89 -45.09 27.04
C VAL A 146 25.00 -44.02 27.13
N ARG A 147 26.03 -44.41 27.90
CA ARG A 147 27.24 -43.74 28.41
C ARG A 147 28.39 -43.69 27.38
N TRP A 148 29.48 -43.02 27.78
CA TRP A 148 30.89 -43.06 27.30
C TRP A 148 31.32 -41.88 26.42
N GLY A 149 32.44 -41.19 26.65
CA GLY A 149 33.52 -41.37 27.63
C GLY A 149 34.48 -40.18 27.51
N ALA A 150 35.08 -39.79 28.63
CA ALA A 150 36.13 -38.78 28.71
C ALA A 150 37.49 -39.40 28.35
N THR A 151 38.38 -38.61 27.75
CA THR A 151 39.80 -38.61 28.12
C THR A 151 40.40 -37.23 27.89
N ASP A 152 40.91 -36.69 28.99
CA ASP A 152 41.84 -35.57 29.08
C ASP A 152 43.12 -35.78 28.25
N THR A 153 43.77 -34.69 27.86
CA THR A 153 45.08 -34.28 28.42
C THR A 153 45.58 -32.97 27.81
N THR A 154 45.81 -31.98 28.69
CA THR A 154 47.03 -31.14 28.84
C THR A 154 48.08 -31.25 27.71
N THR A 155 48.75 -30.20 27.20
CA THR A 155 49.48 -29.13 27.92
C THR A 155 50.13 -28.14 26.90
N LYS A 156 50.32 -26.88 27.33
CA LYS A 156 51.46 -25.93 27.06
C LYS A 156 51.80 -25.41 25.63
N HIS A 157 51.65 -24.09 25.47
CA HIS A 157 52.40 -23.13 24.61
C HIS A 157 53.93 -23.11 24.91
N PRO A 158 54.85 -22.37 24.21
CA PRO A 158 54.74 -21.26 23.22
C PRO A 158 55.64 -21.49 21.95
N ALA A 159 55.85 -20.64 20.93
CA ALA A 159 56.38 -19.28 20.89
C ALA A 159 56.42 -18.67 19.47
N LYS A 160 56.18 -17.35 19.39
CA LYS A 160 56.92 -16.26 18.72
C LYS A 160 57.76 -16.56 17.44
N ALA A 161 57.44 -15.84 16.36
CA ALA A 161 58.42 -15.09 15.55
C ALA A 161 57.70 -13.97 14.78
N ALA A 162 58.32 -12.80 14.77
CA ALA A 162 57.92 -11.60 14.02
C ALA A 162 58.58 -11.61 12.62
N VAL A 163 58.11 -10.67 11.78
CA VAL A 163 58.64 -10.11 10.52
C VAL A 163 60.08 -10.50 10.15
#